data_AF-A0A8X6KZV8-F1
#
_entry.id   AF-A0A8X6KZV8-F1
#
_cell.length_a   1.000
_cell.length_b   1.000
_cell.length_c   1.000
_cell.angle_alpha   90.00
_cell.angle_beta   90.00
_cell.angle_gamma   90.00
#
_symmetry.space_group_name_H-M   'P 1'
#
loop_
_entity.id
_entity.type
_entity.pdbx_description
1 polymer ?
#
loop_
_entity_poly.entity_id
_entity_poly.type
_entity_poly.pdbx_seq_one_letter_code
_entity_poly.pdbx_strand_id
1 'polypeptide(L)'
;MTTPGIKKDSSLEAEPSYLDFVLVPKFLVAEQADEETKKLMTTVGKICLEKDLRSQDFQCNSCGCAIGIIYGKFRSCHYDGYNYCYGCHGNDTECIPARMIHNWDFKKYPVSNRVKVFISHIENDPLLDISKLNPALYALEEVREIRLLRTQLTYLRSYIVICKTFAVEDFRRKLWPREYLYEQVHLYSITDMQEISSGVLAKTLQEAIAFARKHVRSCQHCRRNGFVCEMCKSLKPVYPFDVESTCNCDKCFTVFRTVFLNTNTVCHNCIKSIRVSNRWTHLHSVK
;
A
#
# COMPACT_ATOMS: atom_id res chain seq x y z
N MET A 1 -26.71 31.59 57.41
CA MET A 1 -27.68 30.85 56.57
C MET A 1 -27.31 31.11 55.13
N THR A 2 -26.79 30.07 54.51
CA THR A 2 -25.99 30.04 53.29
C THR A 2 -26.86 30.12 52.02
N THR A 3 -26.41 30.92 51.07
CA THR A 3 -26.87 31.00 49.69
C THR A 3 -26.62 29.69 48.92
N PRO A 4 -27.55 29.21 48.07
CA PRO A 4 -27.28 28.09 47.16
C PRO A 4 -26.57 28.58 45.88
N GLY A 5 -25.40 28.00 45.61
CA GLY A 5 -24.60 28.24 44.40
C GLY A 5 -25.17 27.53 43.18
N ILE A 6 -25.20 28.28 42.07
CA ILE A 6 -25.50 27.79 40.71
C ILE A 6 -24.29 26.98 40.23
N LYS A 7 -24.47 25.67 40.03
CA LYS A 7 -23.46 24.81 39.43
C LYS A 7 -23.35 25.12 37.93
N LYS A 8 -22.15 25.52 37.50
CA LYS A 8 -21.69 25.42 36.11
C LYS A 8 -21.29 23.95 35.90
N ASP A 9 -22.03 23.22 35.08
CA ASP A 9 -21.51 21.99 34.47
C ASP A 9 -20.87 22.34 33.13
N SER A 10 -19.55 22.26 33.14
CA SER A 10 -18.66 22.26 31.99
C SER A 10 -18.44 20.82 31.54
N SER A 11 -18.97 20.44 30.39
CA SER A 11 -18.50 19.27 29.65
C SER A 11 -18.79 19.45 28.16
N LEU A 12 -17.96 20.27 27.53
CA LEU A 12 -17.65 20.11 26.11
C LEU A 12 -16.84 18.80 26.00
N GLU A 13 -17.55 17.70 25.78
CA GLU A 13 -16.92 16.42 25.44
C GLU A 13 -16.32 16.56 24.04
N ALA A 14 -14.99 16.58 24.00
CA ALA A 14 -14.19 16.60 22.79
C ALA A 14 -14.49 15.36 21.95
N GLU A 15 -14.75 15.56 20.66
CA GLU A 15 -14.81 14.46 19.68
C GLU A 15 -13.47 13.70 19.69
N PRO A 16 -13.46 12.36 19.70
CA PRO A 16 -12.22 11.62 19.63
C PRO A 16 -11.63 11.81 18.23
N SER A 17 -10.53 12.57 18.14
CA SER A 17 -9.68 12.60 16.96
C SER A 17 -9.26 11.17 16.67
N TYR A 18 -9.79 10.60 15.61
CA TYR A 18 -9.38 9.32 15.07
C TYR A 18 -7.88 9.43 14.79
N LEU A 19 -7.06 8.88 15.69
CA LEU A 19 -5.61 8.88 15.54
C LEU A 19 -5.31 8.22 14.19
N ASP A 20 -4.71 8.98 13.29
CA ASP A 20 -3.88 8.45 12.22
C ASP A 20 -2.75 7.66 12.86
N PHE A 21 -3.03 6.40 13.21
CA PHE A 21 -1.98 5.44 13.50
C PHE A 21 -1.28 5.19 12.16
N VAL A 22 -0.15 5.87 11.95
CA VAL A 22 0.83 5.42 10.96
C VAL A 22 1.13 3.97 11.33
N LEU A 23 0.82 3.02 10.43
CA LEU A 23 1.38 1.68 10.50
C LEU A 23 2.89 1.85 10.39
N VAL A 24 3.53 2.01 11.55
CA VAL A 24 4.97 1.89 11.73
C VAL A 24 5.22 0.40 11.47
N PRO A 25 5.86 0.03 10.35
CA PRO A 25 6.21 -1.37 10.14
C PRO A 25 6.93 -1.86 11.40
N LYS A 26 6.70 -3.11 11.82
CA LYS A 26 7.29 -3.64 13.08
C LYS A 26 8.80 -3.39 13.19
N PHE A 27 9.49 -3.25 12.05
CA PHE A 27 10.91 -2.96 11.98
C PHE A 27 11.29 -1.48 12.18
N LEU A 28 10.42 -0.47 12.11
CA LEU A 28 10.80 0.91 12.48
C LEU A 28 11.05 1.06 14.00
N VAL A 29 10.83 -0.01 14.78
CA VAL A 29 11.49 -0.26 16.07
C VAL A 29 13.00 -0.63 15.89
N ALA A 30 13.57 -0.32 14.72
CA ALA A 30 14.92 -0.61 14.21
C ALA A 30 16.09 -0.02 15.02
N GLU A 31 15.81 0.68 16.11
CA GLU A 31 16.88 1.12 17.02
C GLU A 31 17.65 -0.05 17.62
N GLN A 32 17.05 -1.26 17.65
CA GLN A 32 17.64 -2.47 18.19
C GLN A 32 18.16 -3.47 17.15
N ALA A 33 17.99 -3.20 15.84
CA ALA A 33 18.46 -4.11 14.80
C ALA A 33 19.99 -4.07 14.66
N ASP A 34 20.62 -5.24 14.50
CA ASP A 34 22.05 -5.34 14.23
C ASP A 34 22.41 -4.72 12.86
N GLU A 35 23.66 -4.32 12.70
CA GLU A 35 24.14 -3.60 11.51
C GLU A 35 24.01 -4.40 10.22
N GLU A 36 24.09 -5.74 10.30
CA GLU A 36 23.89 -6.62 9.15
C GLU A 36 22.43 -6.62 8.71
N THR A 37 21.48 -6.74 9.66
CA THR A 37 20.04 -6.63 9.38
C THR A 37 19.70 -5.29 8.73
N LYS A 38 20.31 -4.19 9.19
CA LYS A 38 20.13 -2.86 8.56
C LYS A 38 20.60 -2.87 7.10
N LYS A 39 21.77 -3.44 6.81
CA LYS A 39 22.28 -3.58 5.43
C LYS A 39 21.35 -4.43 4.56
N LEU A 40 20.87 -5.56 5.06
CA LEU A 40 19.91 -6.40 4.35
C LEU A 40 18.60 -5.65 4.07
N MET A 41 18.12 -4.83 5.01
CA MET A 41 16.92 -4.02 4.80
C MET A 41 17.09 -3.02 3.64
N THR A 42 18.26 -2.39 3.50
CA THR A 42 18.50 -1.43 2.41
C THR A 42 18.53 -2.05 1.01
N THR A 43 18.58 -3.38 0.91
CA THR A 43 18.71 -4.14 -0.35
C THR A 43 17.41 -4.81 -0.79
N VAL A 44 16.35 -4.84 0.02
CA VAL A 44 15.08 -5.56 -0.27
C VAL A 44 14.55 -5.28 -1.69
N GLY A 45 14.48 -4.01 -2.11
CA GLY A 45 13.98 -3.61 -3.42
C GLY A 45 15.03 -3.42 -4.52
N LYS A 46 16.29 -3.79 -4.29
CA LYS A 46 17.41 -3.50 -5.20
C LYS A 46 18.03 -4.80 -5.73
N ILE A 47 18.21 -4.89 -7.04
CA ILE A 47 18.97 -6.00 -7.62
C ILE A 47 20.44 -5.84 -7.23
N CYS A 48 20.97 -6.80 -6.49
CA CYS A 48 22.39 -6.89 -6.22
C CYS A 48 23.06 -7.79 -7.26
N LEU A 49 24.11 -7.28 -7.88
CA LEU A 49 24.99 -8.07 -8.74
C LEU A 49 25.93 -8.91 -7.88
N GLU A 50 26.32 -10.08 -8.40
CA GLU A 50 27.35 -10.89 -7.77
C GLU A 50 28.65 -10.10 -7.65
N LYS A 51 29.25 -10.16 -6.46
CA LYS A 51 30.47 -9.44 -6.12
C LYS A 51 31.66 -10.35 -6.31
N ASP A 52 32.74 -9.78 -6.80
CA ASP A 52 33.99 -10.51 -6.96
C ASP A 52 34.57 -10.90 -5.60
N LEU A 53 35.15 -12.10 -5.51
CA LEU A 53 35.88 -12.57 -4.32
C LEU A 53 36.97 -11.59 -3.85
N ARG A 54 37.62 -10.89 -4.79
CA ARG A 54 38.66 -9.89 -4.47
C ARG A 54 38.09 -8.71 -3.70
N SER A 55 36.83 -8.34 -3.93
CA SER A 55 36.18 -7.21 -3.24
C SER A 55 35.84 -7.52 -1.78
N GLN A 56 35.92 -8.79 -1.38
CA GLN A 56 35.70 -9.28 -0.02
C GLN A 56 36.95 -9.95 0.55
N ASP A 57 38.14 -9.58 0.04
CA ASP A 57 39.45 -10.07 0.49
C ASP A 57 39.55 -11.60 0.57
N PHE A 58 38.84 -12.32 -0.30
CA PHE A 58 38.74 -13.79 -0.27
C PHE A 58 38.23 -14.33 1.07
N GLN A 59 37.36 -13.59 1.76
CA GLN A 59 36.78 -13.97 3.06
C GLN A 59 35.27 -14.15 2.96
N CYS A 60 34.71 -15.10 3.70
CA CYS A 60 33.26 -15.27 3.84
C CYS A 60 32.65 -13.99 4.41
N ASN A 61 31.62 -13.46 3.75
CA ASN A 61 30.99 -12.19 4.14
C ASN A 61 30.30 -12.23 5.52
N SER A 62 30.05 -13.41 6.09
CA SER A 62 29.46 -13.56 7.42
C SER A 62 30.49 -13.88 8.51
N CYS A 63 31.31 -14.92 8.35
CA CYS A 63 32.22 -15.38 9.41
C CYS A 63 33.69 -15.00 9.22
N GLY A 64 34.06 -14.37 8.10
CA GLY A 64 35.44 -13.93 7.82
C GLY A 64 36.42 -15.05 7.47
N CYS A 65 36.02 -16.32 7.44
CA CYS A 65 36.94 -17.40 7.07
C CYS A 65 37.37 -17.28 5.60
N ALA A 66 38.61 -17.68 5.29
CA ALA A 66 39.12 -17.62 3.94
C ALA A 66 38.38 -18.59 3.00
N ILE A 67 38.04 -18.10 1.80
CA ILE A 67 37.32 -18.82 0.74
C ILE A 67 37.93 -18.49 -0.62
N GLY A 68 37.75 -19.37 -1.61
CA GLY A 68 38.26 -19.20 -2.97
C GLY A 68 39.18 -20.33 -3.40
N ILE A 69 39.94 -20.10 -4.47
CA ILE A 69 40.69 -21.15 -5.18
C ILE A 69 41.62 -21.94 -4.24
N ILE A 70 42.29 -21.23 -3.32
CA ILE A 70 43.27 -21.81 -2.41
C ILE A 70 42.61 -22.38 -1.14
N TYR A 71 41.57 -21.73 -0.64
CA TYR A 71 41.03 -21.95 0.70
C TYR A 71 39.73 -22.76 0.75
N GLY A 72 39.11 -23.03 -0.42
CA GLY A 72 37.93 -23.88 -0.54
C GLY A 72 36.81 -23.23 -1.35
N LYS A 73 35.93 -24.07 -1.92
CA LYS A 73 34.78 -23.63 -2.70
C LYS A 73 33.84 -22.75 -1.86
N PHE A 74 33.16 -21.83 -2.52
CA PHE A 74 32.21 -20.89 -1.92
C PHE A 74 30.85 -20.98 -2.63
N ARG A 75 29.85 -20.27 -2.09
CA ARG A 75 28.51 -20.10 -2.68
C ARG A 75 28.15 -18.62 -2.72
N SER A 76 27.55 -18.20 -3.82
CA SER A 76 27.10 -16.82 -4.04
C SER A 76 25.64 -16.65 -3.62
N CYS A 77 25.36 -15.62 -2.81
CA CYS A 77 24.00 -15.31 -2.35
C CYS A 77 23.29 -14.43 -3.38
N HIS A 78 22.11 -14.85 -3.84
CA HIS A 78 21.36 -14.13 -4.87
C HIS A 78 20.60 -12.88 -4.37
N TYR A 79 20.61 -12.63 -3.06
CA TYR A 79 19.96 -11.46 -2.44
C TYR A 79 20.91 -10.27 -2.32
N ASP A 80 22.07 -10.47 -1.69
CA ASP A 80 23.04 -9.40 -1.38
C ASP A 80 24.28 -9.40 -2.32
N GLY A 81 24.42 -10.44 -3.15
CA GLY A 81 25.49 -10.62 -4.12
C GLY A 81 26.83 -11.06 -3.54
N TYR A 82 26.95 -11.29 -2.23
CA TYR A 82 28.21 -11.68 -1.60
C TYR A 82 28.46 -13.19 -1.64
N ASN A 83 29.72 -13.57 -1.41
CA ASN A 83 30.15 -14.97 -1.37
C ASN A 83 30.36 -15.47 0.06
N TYR A 84 29.96 -16.72 0.30
CA TYR A 84 29.89 -17.34 1.61
C TYR A 84 30.53 -18.73 1.61
N CYS A 85 31.09 -19.14 2.76
CA CYS A 85 31.51 -20.51 2.99
C CYS A 85 30.29 -21.45 3.14
N TYR A 86 30.52 -22.77 3.06
CA TYR A 86 29.44 -23.76 3.15
C TYR A 86 28.73 -23.79 4.51
N GLY A 87 29.37 -23.33 5.59
CA GLY A 87 28.74 -23.20 6.90
C GLY A 87 27.75 -22.03 6.98
N CYS A 88 28.02 -20.93 6.28
CA CYS A 88 27.17 -19.74 6.27
C CYS A 88 26.12 -19.75 5.14
N HIS A 89 26.22 -20.70 4.21
CA HIS A 89 25.33 -20.82 3.06
C HIS A 89 24.99 -22.28 2.78
N GLY A 90 23.82 -22.71 3.26
CA GLY A 90 23.30 -24.07 3.15
C GLY A 90 22.84 -24.48 1.74
N ASN A 91 22.75 -23.52 0.80
CA ASN A 91 22.14 -23.70 -0.53
C ASN A 91 20.62 -23.85 -0.49
N ASP A 92 20.02 -23.44 0.62
CA ASP A 92 18.60 -23.17 0.69
C ASP A 92 18.22 -22.07 -0.29
N THR A 93 16.97 -22.10 -0.75
CA THR A 93 16.50 -21.20 -1.81
C THR A 93 15.28 -20.40 -1.36
N GLU A 94 15.25 -19.11 -1.73
CA GLU A 94 14.12 -18.21 -1.47
C GLU A 94 13.79 -17.34 -2.68
N CYS A 95 12.55 -16.84 -2.74
CA CYS A 95 12.18 -15.82 -3.73
C CYS A 95 12.90 -14.51 -3.41
N ILE A 96 13.44 -13.82 -4.42
CA ILE A 96 14.20 -12.58 -4.23
C ILE A 96 13.30 -11.38 -4.51
N PRO A 97 12.97 -10.52 -3.53
CA PRO A 97 11.97 -9.46 -3.70
C PRO A 97 12.31 -8.48 -4.82
N ALA A 98 13.59 -8.10 -4.96
CA ALA A 98 14.04 -7.26 -6.06
C ALA A 98 13.76 -7.88 -7.44
N ARG A 99 13.93 -9.20 -7.61
CA ARG A 99 13.66 -9.89 -8.89
C ARG A 99 12.16 -9.97 -9.17
N MET A 100 11.33 -10.13 -8.14
CA MET A 100 9.87 -10.09 -8.29
C MET A 100 9.41 -8.73 -8.82
N ILE A 101 10.02 -7.64 -8.32
CA ILE A 101 9.65 -6.26 -8.69
C ILE A 101 10.21 -5.85 -10.06
N HIS A 102 11.46 -6.20 -10.36
CA HIS A 102 12.15 -5.69 -11.56
C HIS A 102 12.06 -6.64 -12.75
N ASN A 103 11.89 -7.94 -12.52
CA ASN A 103 11.94 -8.97 -13.56
C ASN A 103 10.67 -9.82 -13.64
N TRP A 104 9.68 -9.58 -12.77
CA TRP A 104 8.51 -10.45 -12.62
C TRP A 104 8.89 -11.93 -12.45
N ASP A 105 9.95 -12.17 -11.66
CA ASP A 105 10.55 -13.49 -11.47
C ASP A 105 10.30 -13.99 -10.04
N PHE A 106 9.56 -15.10 -9.95
CA PHE A 106 9.15 -15.74 -8.69
C PHE A 106 9.92 -17.03 -8.40
N LYS A 107 10.95 -17.35 -9.19
CA LYS A 107 11.79 -18.52 -8.92
C LYS A 107 12.52 -18.36 -7.59
N LYS A 108 12.81 -19.50 -6.95
CA LYS A 108 13.64 -19.53 -5.76
C LYS A 108 15.11 -19.63 -6.12
N TYR A 109 15.93 -18.83 -5.47
CA TYR A 109 17.36 -18.75 -5.71
C TYR A 109 18.16 -19.02 -4.44
N PRO A 110 19.37 -19.62 -4.54
CA PRO A 110 20.23 -19.85 -3.39
C PRO A 110 20.53 -18.57 -2.61
N VAL A 111 20.36 -18.62 -1.29
CA VAL A 111 20.65 -17.51 -0.38
C VAL A 111 21.47 -17.97 0.82
N SER A 112 22.19 -17.03 1.44
CA SER A 112 22.89 -17.29 2.69
C SER A 112 21.90 -17.65 3.82
N ASN A 113 22.37 -18.39 4.83
CA ASN A 113 21.51 -18.81 5.94
C ASN A 113 20.89 -17.61 6.66
N ARG A 114 21.66 -16.52 6.79
CA ARG A 114 21.22 -15.27 7.41
C ARG A 114 20.14 -14.58 6.59
N VAL A 115 20.31 -14.50 5.27
CA VAL A 115 19.31 -13.92 4.36
C VAL A 115 18.02 -14.72 4.38
N LYS A 116 18.08 -16.06 4.39
CA LYS A 116 16.89 -16.90 4.50
C LYS A 116 16.07 -16.56 5.74
N VAL A 117 16.74 -16.49 6.90
CA VAL A 117 16.10 -16.08 8.16
C VAL A 117 15.56 -14.65 8.03
N PHE A 118 16.32 -13.72 7.46
CA PHE A 118 15.87 -12.35 7.29
C PHE A 118 14.59 -12.25 6.44
N ILE A 119 14.54 -12.90 5.27
CA ILE A 119 13.37 -12.89 4.37
C ILE A 119 12.13 -13.43 5.09
N SER A 120 12.25 -14.53 5.84
CA SER A 120 11.11 -15.10 6.57
C SER A 120 10.54 -14.16 7.64
N HIS A 121 11.35 -13.24 8.17
CA HIS A 121 10.86 -12.25 9.15
C HIS A 121 10.09 -11.10 8.48
N ILE A 122 10.43 -10.75 7.24
CA ILE A 122 9.85 -9.60 6.54
C ILE A 122 8.80 -9.97 5.49
N GLU A 123 8.56 -11.25 5.23
CA GLU A 123 7.76 -11.70 4.09
C GLU A 123 6.32 -11.15 4.07
N ASN A 124 5.75 -10.90 5.26
CA ASN A 124 4.40 -10.37 5.43
C ASN A 124 4.38 -8.85 5.68
N ASP A 125 5.54 -8.21 5.82
CA ASP A 125 5.63 -6.78 6.07
C ASP A 125 5.48 -6.02 4.75
N PRO A 126 4.67 -4.94 4.71
CA PRO A 126 4.45 -4.17 3.50
C PRO A 126 5.65 -3.25 3.23
N LEU A 127 6.68 -3.75 2.56
CA LEU A 127 7.95 -3.04 2.33
C LEU A 127 8.16 -2.57 0.89
N LEU A 128 7.38 -3.10 -0.04
CA LEU A 128 7.60 -2.94 -1.48
C LEU A 128 6.64 -1.91 -2.05
N ASP A 129 7.09 -0.65 -2.17
CA ASP A 129 6.33 0.39 -2.86
C ASP A 129 6.58 0.32 -4.37
N ILE A 130 5.68 -0.34 -5.12
CA ILE A 130 5.82 -0.53 -6.57
C ILE A 130 5.88 0.81 -7.31
N SER A 131 5.16 1.83 -6.81
CA SER A 131 5.14 3.17 -7.43
C SER A 131 6.48 3.90 -7.35
N LYS A 132 7.36 3.50 -6.42
CA LYS A 132 8.70 4.07 -6.28
C LYS A 132 9.77 3.14 -6.86
N LEU A 133 9.63 1.82 -6.65
CA LEU A 133 10.64 0.85 -7.04
C LEU A 133 10.64 0.57 -8.54
N ASN A 134 9.47 0.33 -9.14
CA ASN A 134 9.33 0.05 -10.56
C ASN A 134 7.89 0.36 -11.05
N PRO A 135 7.59 1.63 -11.40
CA PRO A 135 6.26 2.01 -11.88
C PRO A 135 5.82 1.27 -13.15
N ALA A 136 6.77 0.83 -13.98
CA ALA A 136 6.48 0.10 -15.22
C ALA A 136 5.84 -1.26 -14.94
N LEU A 137 5.98 -1.80 -13.73
CA LEU A 137 5.36 -3.07 -13.35
C LEU A 137 3.82 -3.03 -13.40
N TYR A 138 3.21 -1.84 -13.26
CA TYR A 138 1.76 -1.66 -13.44
C TYR A 138 1.29 -1.85 -14.89
N ALA A 139 2.20 -1.98 -15.86
CA ALA A 139 1.84 -2.36 -17.22
C ALA A 139 1.35 -3.82 -17.30
N LEU A 140 1.80 -4.70 -16.39
CA LEU A 140 1.32 -6.08 -16.30
C LEU A 140 -0.14 -6.13 -15.89
N GLU A 141 -0.89 -7.05 -16.49
CA GLU A 141 -2.34 -7.16 -16.33
C GLU A 141 -2.72 -7.48 -14.87
N GLU A 142 -2.03 -8.44 -14.26
CA GLU A 142 -2.28 -8.92 -12.91
C GLU A 142 -2.02 -7.82 -11.87
N VAL A 143 -0.94 -7.07 -12.05
CA VAL A 143 -0.57 -5.96 -11.14
C VAL A 143 -1.53 -4.79 -11.31
N ARG A 144 -1.95 -4.51 -12.54
CA ARG A 144 -2.95 -3.48 -12.84
C ARG A 144 -4.31 -3.82 -12.24
N GLU A 145 -4.75 -5.07 -12.35
CA GLU A 145 -5.99 -5.56 -11.74
C GLU A 145 -5.95 -5.35 -10.23
N ILE A 146 -4.86 -5.78 -9.58
CA ILE A 146 -4.73 -5.67 -8.12
C ILE A 146 -4.72 -4.19 -7.69
N ARG A 147 -4.03 -3.31 -8.42
CA ARG A 147 -4.08 -1.87 -8.16
C ARG A 147 -5.50 -1.34 -8.26
N LEU A 148 -6.26 -1.77 -9.26
CA LEU A 148 -7.66 -1.38 -9.44
C LEU A 148 -8.52 -1.85 -8.26
N LEU A 149 -8.41 -3.12 -7.87
CA LEU A 149 -9.15 -3.70 -6.74
C LEU A 149 -8.82 -2.99 -5.42
N ARG A 150 -7.54 -2.72 -5.15
CA ARG A 150 -7.12 -1.96 -3.95
C ARG A 150 -7.65 -0.53 -3.96
N THR A 151 -7.66 0.13 -5.11
CA THR A 151 -8.25 1.47 -5.27
C THR A 151 -9.76 1.45 -4.97
N GLN A 152 -10.48 0.44 -5.46
CA GLN A 152 -11.90 0.25 -5.12
C GLN A 152 -12.10 0.08 -3.61
N LEU A 153 -11.26 -0.72 -2.95
CA LEU A 153 -11.31 -0.91 -1.50
C LEU A 153 -11.04 0.38 -0.73
N THR A 154 -10.07 1.20 -1.15
CA THR A 154 -9.80 2.50 -0.53
C THR A 154 -11.03 3.42 -0.61
N TYR A 155 -11.73 3.46 -1.75
CA TYR A 155 -13.00 4.18 -1.83
C TYR A 155 -14.10 3.56 -0.98
N LEU A 156 -14.21 2.23 -0.93
CA LEU A 156 -15.23 1.57 -0.11
C LEU A 156 -15.00 1.78 1.40
N ARG A 157 -13.75 1.79 1.83
CA ARG A 157 -13.34 2.09 3.21
C ARG A 157 -13.91 3.43 3.68
N SER A 158 -13.87 4.48 2.86
CA SER A 158 -14.38 5.81 3.25
C SER A 158 -15.89 5.82 3.53
N TYR A 159 -16.65 4.89 2.94
CA TYR A 159 -18.07 4.73 3.29
C TYR A 159 -18.26 3.89 4.55
N ILE A 160 -17.50 2.81 4.67
CA ILE A 160 -17.67 1.84 5.76
C ILE A 160 -17.23 2.45 7.10
N VAL A 161 -16.06 3.08 7.17
CA VAL A 161 -15.51 3.60 8.44
C VAL A 161 -16.39 4.69 9.06
N ILE A 162 -17.06 5.50 8.24
CA ILE A 162 -17.99 6.54 8.71
C ILE A 162 -19.34 5.93 9.13
N CYS A 163 -19.66 4.72 8.64
CA CYS A 163 -20.90 4.04 8.95
C CYS A 163 -20.90 3.55 10.40
N LYS A 164 -21.89 3.96 11.19
CA LYS A 164 -22.06 3.60 12.61
C LYS A 164 -22.55 2.15 12.84
N THR A 165 -22.20 1.21 11.96
CA THR A 165 -22.67 -0.20 12.02
C THR A 165 -21.49 -1.16 12.22
N PHE A 166 -21.78 -2.38 12.66
CA PHE A 166 -20.78 -3.46 12.82
C PHE A 166 -20.06 -3.88 11.52
N ALA A 167 -20.47 -3.37 10.36
CA ALA A 167 -19.84 -3.67 9.08
C ALA A 167 -18.37 -3.24 9.01
N VAL A 168 -17.93 -2.27 9.84
CA VAL A 168 -16.52 -1.86 9.95
C VAL A 168 -15.65 -3.01 10.44
N GLU A 169 -16.06 -3.68 11.51
CA GLU A 169 -15.30 -4.77 12.10
C GLU A 169 -15.28 -6.00 11.20
N ASP A 170 -16.40 -6.31 10.55
CA ASP A 170 -16.48 -7.39 9.57
C ASP A 170 -15.62 -7.11 8.34
N PHE A 171 -15.61 -5.87 7.84
CA PHE A 171 -14.74 -5.45 6.74
C PHE A 171 -13.27 -5.59 7.12
N ARG A 172 -12.88 -5.08 8.30
CA ARG A 172 -11.51 -5.21 8.82
C ARG A 172 -11.10 -6.67 8.96
N ARG A 173 -11.97 -7.52 9.53
CA ARG A 173 -11.69 -8.95 9.75
C ARG A 173 -11.41 -9.71 8.45
N LYS A 174 -12.02 -9.30 7.34
CA LYS A 174 -11.80 -9.95 6.02
C LYS A 174 -10.39 -9.78 5.49
N LEU A 175 -9.71 -8.70 5.85
CA LEU A 175 -8.37 -8.39 5.35
C LEU A 175 -7.32 -8.36 6.47
N TRP A 176 -7.71 -8.60 7.72
CA TRP A 176 -6.80 -8.68 8.85
C TRP A 176 -5.77 -9.80 8.65
N PRO A 177 -4.47 -9.58 8.94
CA PRO A 177 -3.85 -8.38 9.51
C PRO A 177 -3.33 -7.36 8.47
N ARG A 178 -3.74 -7.46 7.21
CA ARG A 178 -3.23 -6.69 6.06
C ARG A 178 -4.07 -5.45 5.75
N GLU A 179 -4.31 -4.61 6.75
CA GLU A 179 -5.13 -3.39 6.60
C GLU A 179 -4.55 -2.41 5.57
N TYR A 180 -3.21 -2.38 5.42
CA TYR A 180 -2.52 -1.62 4.38
C TYR A 180 -3.02 -1.90 2.96
N LEU A 181 -3.67 -3.04 2.71
CA LEU A 181 -4.27 -3.37 1.41
C LEU A 181 -5.33 -2.36 0.97
N TYR A 182 -6.07 -1.76 1.90
CA TYR A 182 -7.06 -0.71 1.62
C TYR A 182 -6.64 0.70 2.02
N GLU A 183 -5.49 0.86 2.68
CA GLU A 183 -4.96 2.17 3.12
C GLU A 183 -3.86 2.71 2.21
N GLN A 184 -3.00 1.83 1.68
CA GLN A 184 -1.79 2.22 0.94
C GLN A 184 -1.69 1.44 -0.38
N VAL A 185 -2.43 1.86 -1.40
CA VAL A 185 -2.61 1.15 -2.69
C VAL A 185 -1.31 0.67 -3.34
N HIS A 186 -0.19 1.37 -3.14
CA HIS A 186 1.09 1.08 -3.80
C HIS A 186 2.06 0.22 -2.98
N LEU A 187 1.75 -0.09 -1.72
CA LEU A 187 2.66 -0.78 -0.81
C LEU A 187 2.26 -2.25 -0.67
N TYR A 188 3.22 -3.17 -0.86
CA TYR A 188 3.01 -4.62 -0.91
C TYR A 188 4.04 -5.36 -0.06
N SER A 189 3.69 -6.54 0.43
CA SER A 189 4.61 -7.50 1.04
C SER A 189 5.17 -8.50 0.02
N ILE A 190 6.13 -9.33 0.43
CA ILE A 190 6.67 -10.41 -0.42
C ILE A 190 5.57 -11.45 -0.68
N THR A 191 4.82 -11.81 0.36
CA THR A 191 3.67 -12.71 0.26
C THR A 191 2.61 -12.16 -0.70
N ASP A 192 2.28 -10.87 -0.63
CA ASP A 192 1.33 -10.29 -1.57
C ASP A 192 1.82 -10.43 -3.01
N MET A 193 3.08 -10.15 -3.29
CA MET A 193 3.62 -10.28 -4.65
C MET A 193 3.49 -11.71 -5.19
N GLN A 194 3.73 -12.73 -4.35
CA GLN A 194 3.49 -14.14 -4.70
C GLN A 194 2.00 -14.42 -4.94
N GLU A 195 1.12 -13.88 -4.10
CA GLU A 195 -0.33 -14.04 -4.22
C GLU A 195 -0.92 -13.29 -5.43
N ILE A 196 -0.28 -12.20 -5.90
CA ILE A 196 -0.63 -11.55 -7.17
C ILE A 196 -0.35 -12.52 -8.32
N SER A 197 0.86 -13.10 -8.36
CA SER A 197 1.26 -14.01 -9.44
C SER A 197 0.39 -15.27 -9.55
N SER A 198 -0.16 -15.73 -8.42
CA SER A 198 -1.04 -16.90 -8.36
C SER A 198 -2.54 -16.56 -8.46
N GLY A 199 -2.89 -15.27 -8.49
CA GLY A 199 -4.27 -14.78 -8.51
C GLY A 199 -5.05 -14.95 -7.19
N VAL A 200 -4.39 -15.42 -6.13
CA VAL A 200 -5.01 -15.59 -4.80
C VAL A 200 -5.42 -14.23 -4.23
N LEU A 201 -4.54 -13.23 -4.31
CA LEU A 201 -4.83 -11.91 -3.77
C LEU A 201 -6.03 -11.26 -4.48
N ALA A 202 -6.13 -11.43 -5.80
CA ALA A 202 -7.24 -10.89 -6.58
C ALA A 202 -8.59 -11.41 -6.05
N LYS A 203 -8.70 -12.73 -5.82
CA LYS A 203 -9.90 -13.35 -5.27
C LYS A 203 -10.23 -12.81 -3.86
N THR A 204 -9.24 -12.74 -2.98
CA THR A 204 -9.42 -12.21 -1.62
C THR A 204 -9.92 -10.77 -1.64
N LEU A 205 -9.35 -9.90 -2.48
CA LEU A 205 -9.79 -8.51 -2.61
C LEU A 205 -11.20 -8.41 -3.21
N GLN A 206 -11.50 -9.20 -4.24
CA GLN A 206 -12.83 -9.25 -4.86
C GLN A 206 -13.94 -9.64 -3.86
N GLU A 207 -13.68 -10.60 -2.97
CA GLU A 207 -14.62 -10.99 -1.92
C GLU A 207 -14.87 -9.86 -0.90
N ALA A 208 -13.80 -9.17 -0.48
CA ALA A 208 -13.89 -8.01 0.40
C ALA A 208 -14.67 -6.85 -0.26
N ILE A 209 -14.40 -6.60 -1.54
CA ILE A 209 -15.12 -5.61 -2.36
C ILE A 209 -16.60 -5.97 -2.48
N ALA A 210 -16.93 -7.24 -2.76
CA ALA A 210 -18.31 -7.69 -2.89
C ALA A 210 -19.11 -7.46 -1.59
N PHE A 211 -18.50 -7.81 -0.45
CA PHE A 211 -19.08 -7.54 0.87
C PHE A 211 -19.31 -6.03 1.08
N ALA A 212 -18.28 -5.23 0.86
CA ALA A 212 -18.32 -3.78 1.08
C ALA A 212 -19.35 -3.08 0.16
N ARG A 213 -19.36 -3.44 -1.14
CA ARG A 213 -20.35 -2.93 -2.11
C ARG A 213 -21.78 -3.28 -1.71
N LYS A 214 -22.01 -4.53 -1.26
CA LYS A 214 -23.32 -4.96 -0.78
C LYS A 214 -23.77 -4.10 0.40
N HIS A 215 -22.89 -3.86 1.37
CA HIS A 215 -23.18 -2.98 2.50
C HIS A 215 -23.49 -1.55 2.07
N VAL A 216 -22.65 -0.92 1.24
CA VAL A 216 -22.88 0.48 0.82
C VAL A 216 -24.20 0.65 0.09
N ARG A 217 -24.60 -0.34 -0.73
CA ARG A 217 -25.86 -0.29 -1.48
C ARG A 217 -27.10 -0.55 -0.62
N SER A 218 -27.00 -1.36 0.44
CA SER A 218 -28.13 -1.70 1.32
C SER A 218 -28.27 -0.75 2.53
N CYS A 219 -27.17 -0.16 3.01
CA CYS A 219 -27.17 0.72 4.17
C CYS A 219 -27.72 2.12 3.82
N GLN A 220 -28.76 2.56 4.53
CA GLN A 220 -29.37 3.87 4.29
C GLN A 220 -28.40 5.03 4.51
N HIS A 221 -27.47 4.91 5.48
CA HIS A 221 -26.47 5.93 5.76
C HIS A 221 -25.48 6.04 4.61
N CYS A 222 -24.84 4.94 4.23
CA CYS A 222 -23.85 4.90 3.15
C CYS A 222 -24.44 5.32 1.79
N ARG A 223 -25.68 4.91 1.50
CA ARG A 223 -26.35 5.24 0.23
C ARG A 223 -26.56 6.74 0.03
N ARG A 224 -26.75 7.51 1.12
CA ARG A 224 -26.92 8.97 1.06
C ARG A 224 -25.61 9.70 0.74
N ASN A 225 -24.47 9.06 0.96
CA ASN A 225 -23.14 9.61 0.64
C ASN A 225 -22.71 9.33 -0.82
N GLY A 226 -23.62 8.82 -1.66
CA GLY A 226 -23.38 8.71 -3.10
C GLY A 226 -23.37 10.08 -3.77
N PHE A 227 -22.61 10.23 -4.85
CA PHE A 227 -22.52 11.49 -5.59
C PHE A 227 -23.60 11.59 -6.66
N VAL A 228 -24.06 12.79 -6.98
CA VAL A 228 -24.88 13.02 -8.16
C VAL A 228 -23.97 13.51 -9.28
N CYS A 229 -23.97 12.81 -10.43
CA CYS A 229 -23.19 13.25 -11.58
C CYS A 229 -23.83 14.51 -12.19
N GLU A 230 -23.20 15.66 -11.99
CA GLU A 230 -23.69 16.96 -12.46
C GLU A 230 -23.79 17.04 -13.99
N MET A 231 -23.05 16.20 -14.72
CA MET A 231 -23.02 16.21 -16.18
C MET A 231 -24.20 15.46 -16.80
N CYS A 232 -24.61 14.32 -16.23
CA CYS A 232 -25.74 13.55 -16.78
C CYS A 232 -27.09 13.96 -16.20
N LYS A 233 -27.14 14.86 -15.20
CA LYS A 233 -28.36 15.33 -14.50
C LYS A 233 -29.29 14.21 -14.01
N SER A 234 -28.76 12.99 -13.88
CA SER A 234 -29.50 11.83 -13.38
C SER A 234 -29.40 11.81 -11.88
N LEU A 235 -30.53 11.67 -11.19
CA LEU A 235 -30.60 11.53 -9.74
C LEU A 235 -30.09 10.18 -9.23
N LYS A 236 -29.80 9.21 -10.13
CA LYS A 236 -29.15 7.96 -9.74
C LYS A 236 -27.73 8.25 -9.22
N PRO A 237 -27.41 7.87 -7.96
CA PRO A 237 -26.11 8.13 -7.39
C PRO A 237 -25.01 7.38 -8.15
N VAL A 238 -23.85 8.01 -8.24
CA VAL A 238 -22.60 7.43 -8.72
C VAL A 238 -21.65 7.27 -7.55
N TYR A 239 -20.85 6.21 -7.60
CA TYR A 239 -19.89 5.91 -6.55
C TYR A 239 -18.47 5.80 -7.13
N PRO A 240 -17.45 6.37 -6.46
CA PRO A 240 -16.08 6.31 -6.95
C PRO A 240 -15.49 4.89 -6.97
N PHE A 241 -16.06 3.94 -6.20
CA PHE A 241 -15.64 2.53 -6.25
C PHE A 241 -16.18 1.75 -7.47
N ASP A 242 -17.06 2.34 -8.28
CA ASP A 242 -17.54 1.75 -9.54
C ASP A 242 -16.64 2.18 -10.72
N VAL A 243 -15.32 2.03 -10.53
CA VAL A 243 -14.19 2.55 -11.35
C VAL A 243 -14.23 2.27 -12.85
N GLU A 244 -15.02 1.29 -13.31
CA GLU A 244 -15.24 1.03 -14.75
C GLU A 244 -16.23 2.03 -15.38
N SER A 245 -17.17 2.51 -14.57
CA SER A 245 -18.29 3.37 -14.99
C SER A 245 -18.17 4.80 -14.49
N THR A 246 -17.23 5.06 -13.57
CA THR A 246 -16.99 6.36 -12.96
C THR A 246 -15.53 6.77 -13.03
N CYS A 247 -15.30 8.07 -13.09
CA CYS A 247 -13.99 8.69 -13.05
C CYS A 247 -14.04 9.95 -12.18
N ASN A 248 -12.89 10.31 -11.61
CA ASN A 248 -12.77 11.42 -10.68
C ASN A 248 -11.95 12.53 -11.33
N CYS A 249 -12.28 13.79 -11.00
CA CYS A 249 -11.43 14.91 -11.41
C CYS A 249 -10.18 14.97 -10.53
N ASP A 250 -9.00 15.04 -11.14
CA ASP A 250 -7.73 15.12 -10.39
C ASP A 250 -7.57 16.41 -9.55
N LYS A 251 -8.35 17.45 -9.84
CA LYS A 251 -8.28 18.75 -9.15
C LYS A 251 -9.28 18.89 -8.00
N CYS A 252 -10.52 18.45 -8.20
CA CYS A 252 -11.60 18.67 -7.24
C CYS A 252 -12.28 17.37 -6.77
N PHE A 253 -11.75 16.22 -7.16
CA PHE A 253 -12.18 14.87 -6.77
C PHE A 253 -13.66 14.56 -7.05
N THR A 254 -14.34 15.40 -7.84
CA THR A 254 -15.73 15.19 -8.21
C THR A 254 -15.86 13.95 -9.10
N VAL A 255 -16.81 13.07 -8.76
CA VAL A 255 -17.07 11.81 -9.46
C VAL A 255 -18.10 12.02 -10.55
N PHE A 256 -17.77 11.61 -11.77
CA PHE A 256 -18.66 11.63 -12.94
C PHE A 256 -18.57 10.29 -13.69
N ARG A 257 -19.43 10.09 -14.69
CA ARG A 257 -19.43 8.85 -15.48
C ARG A 257 -18.30 8.88 -16.52
N THR A 258 -17.66 7.73 -16.76
CA THR A 258 -16.53 7.59 -17.70
C THR A 258 -16.84 8.06 -19.13
N VAL A 259 -18.10 8.00 -19.56
CA VAL A 259 -18.56 8.52 -20.86
C VAL A 259 -18.24 10.01 -21.08
N PHE A 260 -18.01 10.77 -20.00
CA PHE A 260 -17.66 12.20 -20.07
C PHE A 260 -16.15 12.47 -19.98
N LEU A 261 -15.29 11.44 -19.96
CA LEU A 261 -13.83 11.59 -19.94
C LEU A 261 -13.29 11.97 -21.34
N ASN A 262 -13.83 11.36 -22.40
CA ASN A 262 -13.35 11.52 -23.78
C ASN A 262 -13.88 12.78 -24.48
N THR A 263 -14.75 13.57 -23.83
CA THR A 263 -15.40 14.73 -24.45
C THR A 263 -14.61 16.03 -24.33
N ASN A 264 -13.33 15.99 -23.88
CA ASN A 264 -12.52 17.19 -23.61
C ASN A 264 -13.23 18.18 -22.66
N THR A 265 -14.17 17.67 -21.88
CA THR A 265 -15.07 18.45 -21.03
C THR A 265 -14.35 18.80 -19.75
N VAL A 266 -13.95 20.07 -19.66
CA VAL A 266 -13.41 20.67 -18.44
C VAL A 266 -14.38 20.42 -17.28
N CYS A 267 -13.88 19.95 -16.14
CA CYS A 267 -14.72 19.71 -14.97
C CYS A 267 -15.50 20.98 -14.59
N HIS A 268 -16.84 20.92 -14.70
CA HIS A 268 -17.71 22.06 -14.39
C HIS A 268 -17.54 22.53 -12.94
N ASN A 269 -17.20 21.65 -12.01
CA ASN A 269 -16.98 22.01 -10.62
C ASN A 269 -15.69 22.82 -10.42
N CYS A 270 -14.61 22.49 -11.15
CA CYS A 270 -13.41 23.32 -11.20
C CYS A 270 -13.68 24.70 -11.82
N ILE A 271 -14.53 24.79 -12.85
CA ILE A 271 -14.91 26.09 -13.44
C ILE A 271 -15.70 26.93 -12.43
N LYS A 272 -16.63 26.30 -11.69
CA LYS A 272 -17.41 26.97 -10.64
C LYS A 272 -16.50 27.48 -9.51
N SER A 273 -15.56 26.67 -9.01
CA SER A 273 -14.65 27.09 -7.94
C SER A 273 -13.69 28.22 -8.36
N ILE A 274 -13.22 28.22 -9.62
CA ILE A 274 -12.44 29.34 -10.19
C ILE A 274 -13.28 30.62 -10.27
N ARG A 275 -14.56 30.52 -10.68
CA ARG A 275 -15.46 31.70 -10.75
C ARG A 275 -15.79 32.28 -9.38
N VAL A 276 -15.90 31.45 -8.34
CA VAL A 276 -16.11 31.92 -6.96
C VAL A 276 -14.84 32.62 -6.43
N SER A 277 -13.66 32.06 -6.68
CA SER A 277 -12.36 32.67 -6.37
C SER A 277 -12.17 34.04 -7.04
N ASN A 278 -12.43 34.14 -8.35
CA ASN A 278 -12.29 35.39 -9.10
C ASN A 278 -13.35 36.45 -8.73
N ARG A 279 -14.49 36.03 -8.16
CA ARG A 279 -15.49 36.96 -7.60
C ARG A 279 -15.02 37.53 -6.26
N TRP A 280 -14.31 36.72 -5.46
CA TRP A 280 -13.75 37.13 -4.17
C TRP A 280 -12.59 38.12 -4.34
N THR A 281 -11.69 37.90 -5.32
CA THR A 281 -10.60 38.84 -5.63
C THR A 281 -11.12 40.16 -6.20
N HIS A 282 -12.18 40.15 -7.00
CA HIS A 282 -12.82 41.38 -7.48
C HIS A 282 -13.58 42.16 -6.39
N LEU A 283 -14.21 41.48 -5.41
CA LEU A 283 -14.87 42.17 -4.29
C LEU A 283 -13.89 42.73 -3.26
N HIS A 284 -12.66 42.21 -3.18
CA HIS A 284 -11.64 42.67 -2.23
C HIS A 284 -10.53 43.54 -2.85
N SER A 285 -10.54 43.75 -4.17
CA SER A 285 -9.64 44.71 -4.84
C SER A 285 -10.30 46.06 -5.13
N VAL A 286 -11.55 46.26 -4.68
CA VAL A 286 -12.24 47.55 -4.67
C VAL A 286 -12.53 47.92 -3.21
N LYS A 287 -11.46 48.20 -2.46
CA LYS A 287 -11.43 49.07 -1.28
C LYS A 287 -10.02 49.60 -1.11
#